data_AF-A0A848KJ75-F1
#
_entry.id   AF-A0A848KJ75-F1
#
_cell.length_a   1.000
_cell.length_b   1.000
_cell.length_c   1.000
_cell.angle_alpha   90.00
_cell.angle_beta   90.00
_cell.angle_gamma   90.00
#
_symmetry.space_group_name_H-M   'P 1'
#
loop_
_entity.id
_entity.type
_entity.pdbx_description
1 polymer ?
#
loop_
_entity_poly.entity_id
_entity_poly.type
_entity_poly.pdbx_seq_one_letter_code
_entity_poly.pdbx_strand_id
1 'polypeptide(L)'
;MAFRDESPYRVRAFSDDPAGDPIDTERDCRLHECVDFYAQPELAHLSANRGNDVIRQFESIGSYVHTTEELLVGAKLAWRNHARCVGRKHWRTLELIDARDAVTADELAQACWEHVRMATNGGALQSVITVGPPPLPAGREFRILSPQLIRYAGYRNADSSITGDPAHVDITEVCLRLGWKEWHAVPAVVNMDLDEL
;
A
#
# COMPACT_ATOMS: atom_id res chain seq x y z
N MET A 1 34.66 -6.09 3.30
CA MET A 1 34.19 -7.29 4.02
C MET A 1 32.96 -7.74 3.26
N ALA A 2 33.09 -8.76 2.41
CA ALA A 2 32.02 -9.17 1.50
C ALA A 2 30.89 -9.82 2.30
N PHE A 3 29.67 -9.31 2.15
CA PHE A 3 28.46 -10.02 2.57
C PHE A 3 28.42 -11.33 1.77
N ARG A 4 28.61 -12.46 2.44
CA ARG A 4 28.32 -13.76 1.85
C ARG A 4 26.81 -13.92 1.86
N ASP A 5 26.24 -14.06 0.68
CA ASP A 5 24.84 -14.42 0.51
C ASP A 5 24.65 -15.86 1.02
N GLU A 6 24.15 -15.98 2.25
CA GLU A 6 23.77 -17.24 2.90
C GLU A 6 22.28 -17.53 2.69
N SER A 7 21.64 -16.95 1.68
CA SER A 7 20.26 -17.30 1.34
C SER A 7 20.17 -18.78 0.95
N PRO A 8 19.27 -19.58 1.56
CA PRO A 8 19.02 -20.95 1.16
C PRO A 8 18.39 -21.04 -0.24
N TYR A 9 17.99 -19.91 -0.82
CA TYR A 9 17.45 -19.79 -2.16
C TYR A 9 18.53 -19.21 -3.08
N ARG A 10 19.10 -20.07 -3.93
CA ARG A 10 20.20 -19.69 -4.82
C ARG A 10 19.68 -18.81 -5.96
N VAL A 11 19.67 -17.50 -5.78
CA VAL A 11 19.45 -16.54 -6.87
C VAL A 11 20.65 -16.62 -7.82
N ARG A 12 20.43 -16.58 -9.14
CA ARG A 12 21.54 -16.48 -10.09
C ARG A 12 22.35 -15.22 -9.74
N ALA A 13 23.67 -15.33 -9.71
CA ALA A 13 24.52 -14.18 -9.48
C ALA A 13 24.22 -13.12 -10.55
N PHE A 14 23.99 -11.88 -10.12
CA PHE A 14 23.87 -10.73 -11.01
C PHE A 14 25.03 -10.73 -12.01
N SER A 15 24.73 -10.77 -13.30
CA SER A 15 25.71 -10.39 -14.31
C SER A 15 25.81 -8.87 -14.29
N ASP A 16 26.97 -8.34 -13.89
CA ASP A 16 27.36 -6.94 -14.09
C ASP A 16 27.58 -6.63 -15.59
N ASP A 17 26.70 -7.10 -16.46
CA ASP A 17 26.76 -6.82 -17.89
C ASP A 17 26.06 -5.48 -18.16
N PRO A 18 26.80 -4.41 -18.48
CA PRO A 18 26.21 -3.10 -18.75
C PRO A 18 25.36 -3.06 -20.03
N ALA A 19 25.25 -4.19 -20.75
CA ALA A 19 24.42 -4.38 -21.93
C ALA A 19 23.07 -5.09 -21.68
N GLY A 20 22.72 -5.40 -20.42
CA GLY A 20 21.43 -6.02 -20.08
C GLY A 20 20.23 -5.12 -20.39
N ASP A 21 19.15 -5.70 -20.91
CA ASP A 21 17.88 -4.99 -21.15
C ASP A 21 17.35 -4.47 -19.79
N PRO A 22 16.97 -3.19 -19.63
CA PRO A 22 16.46 -2.64 -18.37
C PRO A 22 15.27 -3.41 -17.75
N ILE A 23 14.55 -4.19 -18.55
CA ILE A 23 13.47 -5.08 -18.10
C ILE A 23 14.02 -6.28 -17.31
N ASP A 24 15.20 -6.78 -17.68
CA ASP A 24 15.85 -7.93 -17.02
C ASP A 24 16.34 -7.54 -15.61
N THR A 25 16.83 -6.31 -15.47
CA THR A 25 17.31 -5.77 -14.17
C THR A 25 16.18 -5.48 -13.18
N GLU A 26 15.03 -4.91 -13.59
CA GLU A 26 13.91 -4.70 -12.67
C GLU A 26 13.31 -6.03 -12.20
N ARG A 27 13.17 -6.99 -13.12
CA ARG A 27 12.65 -8.33 -12.80
C ARG A 27 13.56 -9.06 -11.82
N ASP A 28 14.87 -9.02 -12.04
CA ASP A 28 15.85 -9.64 -11.15
C ASP A 28 15.88 -8.98 -9.77
N CYS A 29 15.79 -7.65 -9.70
CA CYS A 29 15.63 -6.93 -8.43
C CYS A 29 14.40 -7.40 -7.65
N ARG A 30 13.24 -7.52 -8.31
CA ARG A 30 12.01 -8.00 -7.66
C ARG A 30 12.11 -9.46 -7.20
N LEU A 31 12.79 -10.31 -7.97
CA LEU A 31 13.03 -11.69 -7.57
C LEU A 31 13.96 -11.75 -6.34
N HIS A 32 14.99 -10.91 -6.30
CA HIS A 32 15.88 -10.79 -5.15
C HIS A 32 15.13 -10.31 -3.91
N GLU A 33 14.32 -9.25 -4.03
CA GLU A 33 13.45 -8.76 -2.94
C GLU A 33 12.49 -9.85 -2.44
N CYS A 34 11.93 -10.65 -3.34
CA CYS A 34 11.10 -11.79 -2.99
C CYS A 34 11.89 -12.81 -2.15
N VAL A 35 13.09 -13.20 -2.59
CA VAL A 35 13.95 -14.13 -1.84
C VAL A 35 14.29 -13.58 -0.46
N ASP A 36 14.70 -12.31 -0.37
CA ASP A 36 15.03 -11.64 0.88
C ASP A 36 13.84 -11.54 1.83
N PHE A 37 12.65 -11.33 1.28
CA PHE A 37 11.40 -11.32 2.05
C PHE A 37 11.15 -12.70 2.67
N TYR A 38 11.18 -13.79 1.90
CA TYR A 38 10.95 -15.14 2.44
C TYR A 38 12.09 -15.68 3.32
N ALA A 39 13.24 -15.02 3.35
CA ALA A 39 14.33 -15.29 4.30
C ALA A 39 14.13 -14.58 5.65
N GLN A 40 13.14 -13.69 5.80
CA GLN A 40 12.93 -12.97 7.06
C GLN A 40 12.50 -13.92 8.21
N PRO A 41 13.03 -13.75 9.43
CA PRO A 41 12.65 -14.57 10.59
C PRO A 41 11.15 -14.57 10.89
N GLU A 42 10.46 -13.47 10.56
CA GLU A 42 9.01 -13.31 10.73
C GLU A 42 8.17 -14.27 9.87
N LEU A 43 8.78 -14.96 8.89
CA LEU A 43 8.14 -15.95 8.02
C LEU A 43 8.67 -17.37 8.25
N ALA A 44 9.54 -17.58 9.24
CA ALA A 44 10.18 -18.87 9.49
C ALA A 44 9.20 -19.99 9.88
N HIS A 45 7.98 -19.65 10.28
CA HIS A 45 6.91 -20.60 10.59
C HIS A 45 6.15 -21.10 9.36
N LEU A 46 6.34 -20.46 8.19
CA LEU A 46 5.76 -20.94 6.95
C LEU A 46 6.40 -22.27 6.52
N SER A 47 5.75 -22.96 5.59
CA SER A 47 6.29 -24.23 5.09
C SER A 47 7.66 -24.00 4.44
N ALA A 48 8.56 -24.97 4.63
CA ALA A 48 9.91 -24.90 4.03
C ALA A 48 9.89 -24.81 2.49
N ASN A 49 8.77 -25.17 1.85
CA ASN A 49 8.62 -25.10 0.40
C ASN A 49 8.03 -23.77 -0.08
N ARG A 50 7.47 -22.92 0.81
CA ARG A 50 6.73 -21.73 0.39
C ARG A 50 7.58 -20.77 -0.44
N GLY A 51 8.84 -20.53 -0.04
CA GLY A 51 9.77 -19.70 -0.83
C GLY A 51 9.97 -20.25 -2.24
N ASN A 52 10.15 -21.57 -2.39
CA ASN A 52 10.29 -22.22 -3.70
C ASN A 52 9.00 -22.17 -4.53
N ASP A 53 7.84 -22.29 -3.90
CA ASP A 53 6.55 -22.18 -4.59
C ASP A 53 6.35 -20.78 -5.18
N VAL A 54 6.75 -19.76 -4.41
CA VAL A 54 6.65 -18.36 -4.81
C VAL A 54 7.64 -18.02 -5.92
N ILE A 55 8.89 -18.49 -5.83
CA ILE A 55 9.89 -18.32 -6.89
C ILE A 55 9.37 -18.95 -8.19
N ARG A 56 8.82 -20.17 -8.12
CA ARG A 56 8.22 -20.82 -9.31
C ARG A 56 7.04 -20.04 -9.88
N GLN A 57 6.20 -19.46 -9.02
CA GLN A 57 5.11 -18.58 -9.46
C GLN A 57 5.68 -17.36 -10.20
N PHE A 58 6.66 -16.68 -9.61
CA PHE A 58 7.33 -15.53 -10.19
C PHE A 58 7.97 -15.83 -11.55
N GLU A 59 8.67 -16.96 -11.67
CA GLU A 59 9.26 -17.41 -12.93
C GLU A 59 8.17 -17.63 -14.01
N SER A 60 7.05 -18.24 -13.65
CA SER A 60 5.99 -18.62 -14.58
C SER A 60 5.15 -17.45 -15.10
N ILE A 61 4.79 -16.49 -14.23
CA ILE A 61 3.84 -15.40 -14.58
C ILE A 61 4.42 -14.00 -14.37
N GLY A 62 5.68 -13.88 -13.95
CA GLY A 62 6.36 -12.60 -13.71
C GLY A 62 5.99 -11.91 -12.39
N SER A 63 5.20 -12.56 -11.54
CA SER A 63 4.79 -12.06 -10.22
C SER A 63 4.33 -13.21 -9.32
N TYR A 64 3.95 -12.90 -8.09
CA TYR A 64 3.39 -13.84 -7.13
C TYR A 64 2.33 -13.17 -6.27
N VAL A 65 1.54 -13.99 -5.59
CA VAL A 65 0.47 -13.51 -4.71
C VAL A 65 0.78 -13.89 -3.27
N HIS A 66 0.86 -12.87 -2.42
CA HIS A 66 0.94 -13.05 -0.97
C HIS A 66 -0.34 -13.65 -0.41
N THR A 67 -0.20 -14.56 0.54
CA THR A 67 -1.31 -14.87 1.46
C THR A 67 -1.61 -13.65 2.34
N THR A 68 -2.77 -13.61 3.01
CA THR A 68 -3.09 -12.52 3.94
C THR A 68 -2.07 -12.40 5.08
N GLU A 69 -1.53 -13.53 5.55
CA GLU A 69 -0.49 -13.55 6.58
C GLU A 69 0.82 -12.95 6.07
N GLU A 70 1.26 -13.34 4.87
CA GLU A 70 2.46 -12.79 4.23
C GLU A 70 2.31 -11.29 4.00
N LEU A 71 1.13 -10.84 3.57
CA LEU A 71 0.84 -9.43 3.36
C LEU A 71 0.93 -8.64 4.68
N LEU A 72 0.41 -9.17 5.78
CA LEU A 72 0.51 -8.56 7.10
C LEU A 72 1.98 -8.44 7.53
N VAL A 73 2.77 -9.51 7.36
CA VAL A 73 4.21 -9.47 7.67
C VAL A 73 4.94 -8.45 6.78
N GLY A 74 4.65 -8.42 5.48
CA GLY A 74 5.19 -7.43 4.54
C GLY A 74 4.91 -6.00 4.98
N ALA A 75 3.65 -5.69 5.32
CA ALA A 75 3.27 -4.36 5.82
C ALA A 75 3.98 -3.99 7.12
N LYS A 76 4.10 -4.95 8.04
CA LYS A 76 4.82 -4.81 9.31
C LYS A 76 6.30 -4.48 9.09
N LEU A 77 6.96 -5.20 8.18
CA LEU A 77 8.36 -4.97 7.83
C LEU A 77 8.57 -3.65 7.08
N ALA A 78 7.65 -3.28 6.19
CA ALA A 78 7.67 -2.00 5.50
C ALA A 78 7.62 -0.83 6.51
N TRP A 79 6.74 -0.90 7.50
CA TRP A 79 6.68 0.11 8.57
C TRP A 79 7.96 0.11 9.42
N ARG A 80 8.49 -1.06 9.80
CA ARG A 80 9.77 -1.19 10.52
C ARG A 80 10.91 -0.49 9.78
N ASN A 81 10.95 -0.63 8.47
CA ASN A 81 12.02 -0.12 7.62
C ASN A 81 11.80 1.33 7.14
N HIS A 82 10.64 1.94 7.44
CA HIS A 82 10.35 3.31 7.01
C HIS A 82 11.21 4.32 7.79
N ALA A 83 12.26 4.84 7.14
CA ALA A 83 13.30 5.65 7.76
C ALA A 83 12.78 6.91 8.48
N ARG A 84 11.69 7.51 7.98
CA ARG A 84 11.11 8.77 8.51
C ARG A 84 10.04 8.55 9.60
N CYS A 85 9.69 7.31 9.95
CA CYS A 85 8.68 7.05 10.98
C CYS A 85 9.31 6.88 12.36
N VAL A 86 9.13 7.87 13.25
CA VAL A 86 9.57 7.80 14.66
C VAL A 86 8.82 6.70 15.43
N GLY A 87 7.56 6.45 15.06
CA GLY A 87 6.68 5.47 15.71
C GLY A 87 6.99 4.00 15.39
N ARG A 88 7.99 3.71 14.55
CA ARG A 88 8.29 2.37 14.03
C ARG A 88 8.58 1.31 15.09
N LYS A 89 8.83 1.66 16.36
CA LYS A 89 8.99 0.68 17.45
C LYS A 89 7.75 -0.21 17.68
N HIS A 90 6.56 0.27 17.30
CA HIS A 90 5.30 -0.47 17.45
C HIS A 90 4.96 -1.33 16.24
N TRP A 91 5.85 -1.48 15.27
CA TRP A 91 5.57 -2.14 13.99
C TRP A 91 4.90 -3.51 14.11
N ARG A 92 5.21 -4.28 15.17
CA ARG A 92 4.60 -5.60 15.41
C ARG A 92 3.11 -5.58 15.74
N THR A 93 2.57 -4.43 16.20
CA THR A 93 1.16 -4.26 16.57
C THR A 93 0.29 -3.80 15.41
N LEU A 94 0.84 -3.68 14.20
CA LEU A 94 0.06 -3.32 13.03
C LEU A 94 -0.98 -4.41 12.75
N GLU A 95 -2.23 -4.01 12.55
CA GLU A 95 -3.29 -4.88 12.04
C GLU A 95 -3.54 -4.63 10.57
N LEU A 96 -4.00 -5.66 9.86
CA LEU A 96 -4.32 -5.60 8.43
C LEU A 96 -5.82 -5.74 8.22
N ILE A 97 -6.36 -4.86 7.38
CA ILE A 97 -7.60 -5.07 6.63
C ILE A 97 -7.18 -5.45 5.21
N ASP A 98 -7.37 -6.71 4.84
CA ASP A 98 -7.09 -7.22 3.50
C ASP A 98 -8.33 -6.98 2.62
N ALA A 99 -8.26 -5.94 1.79
CA ALA A 99 -9.33 -5.52 0.88
C ALA A 99 -8.94 -5.70 -0.60
N ARG A 100 -8.00 -6.61 -0.87
CA ARG A 100 -7.50 -6.88 -2.24
C ARG A 100 -8.57 -7.42 -3.19
N ASP A 101 -9.63 -8.01 -2.64
CA ASP A 101 -10.74 -8.58 -3.40
C ASP A 101 -11.84 -7.55 -3.73
N ALA A 102 -11.69 -6.28 -3.31
CA ALA A 102 -12.64 -5.23 -3.68
C ALA A 102 -12.66 -5.04 -5.20
N VAL A 103 -13.85 -5.01 -5.79
CA VAL A 103 -14.05 -4.82 -7.24
C VAL A 103 -14.78 -3.51 -7.56
N THR A 104 -15.27 -2.81 -6.53
CA THR A 104 -15.95 -1.51 -6.67
C THR A 104 -15.39 -0.44 -5.73
N ALA A 105 -15.65 0.83 -6.07
CA ALA A 105 -15.27 1.97 -5.23
C ALA A 105 -15.94 1.91 -3.86
N ASP A 106 -17.20 1.51 -3.83
CA ASP A 106 -18.00 1.43 -2.61
C ASP A 106 -17.45 0.38 -1.64
N GLU A 107 -17.00 -0.77 -2.16
CA GLU A 107 -16.36 -1.80 -1.34
C GLU A 107 -15.03 -1.31 -0.75
N LEU A 108 -14.19 -0.64 -1.54
CA LEU A 108 -12.94 -0.08 -1.03
C LEU A 108 -13.19 1.07 -0.04
N ALA A 109 -14.20 1.90 -0.28
CA ALA A 109 -14.63 2.94 0.65
C ALA A 109 -15.13 2.33 1.97
N GLN A 110 -15.88 1.22 1.92
CA GLN A 110 -16.32 0.49 3.11
C GLN A 110 -15.12 -0.04 3.92
N ALA A 111 -14.08 -0.53 3.27
CA ALA A 111 -12.84 -0.92 3.93
C ALA A 111 -12.11 0.28 4.59
N CYS A 112 -12.21 1.48 4.02
CA CYS A 112 -11.69 2.71 4.61
C CYS A 112 -12.52 3.15 5.84
N TRP A 113 -13.84 3.01 5.80
CA TRP A 113 -14.70 3.29 6.96
C TRP A 113 -14.40 2.34 8.11
N GLU A 114 -14.21 1.05 7.79
CA GLU A 114 -13.82 0.04 8.77
C GLU A 114 -12.43 0.34 9.36
N HIS A 115 -11.48 0.78 8.52
CA HIS A 115 -10.17 1.24 8.98
C HIS A 115 -10.30 2.34 10.02
N VAL A 116 -11.08 3.38 9.76
CA VAL A 116 -11.27 4.48 10.71
C VAL A 116 -11.88 3.96 12.02
N ARG A 117 -12.87 3.07 11.94
CA ARG A 117 -13.52 2.49 13.11
C ARG A 117 -12.53 1.68 13.97
N MET A 118 -11.78 0.77 13.33
CA MET A 118 -10.76 -0.07 13.97
C MET A 118 -9.60 0.76 14.53
N ALA A 119 -9.08 1.71 13.76
CA ALA A 119 -7.96 2.54 14.19
C ALA A 119 -8.36 3.48 15.34
N THR A 120 -9.62 3.96 15.36
CA THR A 120 -10.12 4.82 16.44
C THR A 120 -10.30 4.04 17.74
N ASN A 121 -10.83 2.82 17.69
CA ASN A 121 -10.95 1.90 18.83
C ASN A 121 -11.45 2.58 20.13
N GLY A 122 -12.55 3.34 20.05
CA GLY A 122 -13.12 4.05 21.20
C GLY A 122 -12.19 5.10 21.83
N GLY A 123 -11.20 5.60 21.09
CA GLY A 123 -10.16 6.53 21.53
C GLY A 123 -8.83 5.87 21.89
N ALA A 124 -8.80 4.54 22.07
CA ALA A 124 -7.59 3.78 22.34
C ALA A 124 -6.88 3.40 21.03
N LEU A 125 -6.31 4.40 20.36
CA LEU A 125 -5.82 4.30 18.98
C LEU A 125 -4.98 3.05 18.69
N GLN A 126 -5.29 2.41 17.58
CA GLN A 126 -4.59 1.23 17.08
C GLN A 126 -4.01 1.49 15.69
N SER A 127 -2.84 0.94 15.43
CA SER A 127 -2.22 1.02 14.10
C SER A 127 -2.83 -0.03 13.19
N VAL A 128 -3.50 0.43 12.13
CA VAL A 128 -4.15 -0.41 11.13
C VAL A 128 -3.63 0.00 9.75
N ILE A 129 -3.52 -0.95 8.84
CA ILE A 129 -3.31 -0.71 7.42
C ILE A 129 -4.42 -1.41 6.63
N THR A 130 -4.95 -0.73 5.61
CA THR A 130 -5.85 -1.35 4.65
C THR A 130 -5.12 -1.49 3.33
N VAL A 131 -5.08 -2.70 2.78
CA VAL A 131 -4.46 -2.97 1.48
C VAL A 131 -5.57 -3.26 0.48
N GLY A 132 -5.75 -2.35 -0.47
CA GLY A 132 -6.71 -2.50 -1.56
C GLY A 132 -6.17 -3.36 -2.71
N PRO A 133 -6.97 -3.50 -3.79
CA PRO A 133 -6.58 -4.29 -4.96
C PRO A 133 -5.28 -3.78 -5.58
N PRO A 134 -4.42 -4.66 -6.12
CA PRO A 134 -3.29 -4.23 -6.93
C PRO A 134 -3.79 -3.53 -8.22
N PRO A 135 -2.89 -2.85 -8.96
CA PRO A 135 -3.23 -2.31 -10.28
C PRO A 135 -3.88 -3.37 -11.18
N LEU A 136 -5.00 -3.01 -11.79
CA LEU A 136 -5.78 -3.83 -12.70
C LEU A 136 -5.11 -3.89 -14.10
N PRO A 137 -5.51 -4.85 -14.95
CA PRO A 137 -5.06 -4.89 -16.34
C PRO A 137 -5.29 -3.56 -17.08
N ALA A 138 -4.45 -3.29 -18.07
CA ALA A 138 -4.46 -2.06 -18.87
C ALA A 138 -4.18 -0.76 -18.09
N GLY A 139 -3.56 -0.85 -16.90
CA GLY A 139 -3.10 0.32 -16.14
C GLY A 139 -4.19 1.02 -15.32
N ARG A 140 -5.37 0.41 -15.21
CA ARG A 140 -6.44 0.87 -14.33
C ARG A 140 -6.05 0.59 -12.88
N GLU A 141 -6.43 1.44 -11.94
CA GLU A 141 -6.14 1.20 -10.52
C GLU A 141 -7.13 1.91 -9.60
N PHE A 142 -7.28 1.38 -8.40
CA PHE A 142 -8.02 2.05 -7.34
C PHE A 142 -7.14 3.16 -6.75
N ARG A 143 -7.65 4.40 -6.72
CA ARG A 143 -6.96 5.53 -6.09
C ARG A 143 -7.75 6.09 -4.92
N ILE A 144 -7.03 6.55 -3.90
CA ILE A 144 -7.56 7.42 -2.84
C ILE A 144 -6.92 8.78 -3.08
N LEU A 145 -7.72 9.76 -3.51
CA LEU A 145 -7.20 11.10 -3.81
C LEU A 145 -6.84 11.89 -2.55
N SER A 146 -7.54 11.59 -1.45
CA SER A 146 -7.27 12.23 -0.17
C SER A 146 -5.92 11.76 0.39
N PRO A 147 -5.01 12.66 0.78
CA PRO A 147 -3.73 12.26 1.38
C PRO A 147 -3.91 11.63 2.77
N GLN A 148 -5.05 11.85 3.43
CA GLN A 148 -5.46 11.28 4.72
C GLN A 148 -6.95 10.94 4.66
N LEU A 149 -7.36 9.85 5.31
CA LEU A 149 -8.78 9.47 5.38
C LEU A 149 -9.63 10.50 6.14
N ILE A 150 -9.06 11.21 7.11
CA ILE A 150 -9.76 12.25 7.87
C ILE A 150 -8.96 13.54 7.78
N ARG A 151 -9.59 14.60 7.26
CA ARG A 151 -9.01 15.93 7.14
C ARG A 151 -10.09 17.00 7.05
N TYR A 152 -9.76 18.24 7.39
CA TYR A 152 -10.64 19.39 7.14
C TYR A 152 -10.56 19.87 5.68
N ALA A 153 -11.67 20.43 5.20
CA ALA A 153 -11.80 20.99 3.87
C ALA A 153 -11.19 22.39 3.81
N GLY A 154 -10.92 22.86 2.59
CA GLY A 154 -10.49 24.23 2.32
C GLY A 154 -11.43 24.88 1.32
N TYR A 155 -12.05 26.01 1.69
CA TYR A 155 -12.98 26.74 0.84
C TYR A 155 -12.38 28.08 0.43
N ARG A 156 -12.42 28.37 -0.87
CA ARG A 156 -12.02 29.68 -1.40
C ARG A 156 -13.23 30.62 -1.39
N ASN A 157 -13.10 31.71 -0.65
CA ASN A 157 -14.14 32.73 -0.54
C ASN A 157 -14.09 33.70 -1.73
N ALA A 158 -15.18 34.45 -1.92
CA ALA A 158 -15.29 35.44 -3.00
C ALA A 158 -14.24 36.57 -2.91
N ASP A 159 -13.74 36.86 -1.71
CA ASP A 159 -12.68 37.84 -1.45
C ASP A 159 -11.26 37.26 -1.58
N SER A 160 -11.13 36.05 -2.13
CA SER A 160 -9.89 35.26 -2.24
C SER A 160 -9.28 34.80 -0.91
N SER A 161 -9.93 35.03 0.23
CA SER A 161 -9.55 34.40 1.49
C SER A 161 -9.88 32.90 1.48
N ILE A 162 -9.29 32.14 2.41
CA ILE A 162 -9.52 30.71 2.53
C ILE A 162 -10.07 30.40 3.92
N THR A 163 -11.16 29.63 3.97
CA THR A 163 -11.72 29.05 5.20
C THR A 163 -11.37 27.57 5.29
N GLY A 164 -10.76 27.14 6.40
CA GLY A 164 -10.38 25.74 6.61
C GLY A 164 -8.90 25.47 6.33
N ASP A 165 -8.58 24.31 5.74
CA ASP A 165 -7.21 23.89 5.41
C ASP A 165 -6.83 24.31 3.97
N PRO A 166 -5.92 25.29 3.77
CA PRO A 166 -5.51 25.73 2.44
C PRO A 166 -4.89 24.64 1.57
N ALA A 167 -4.30 23.60 2.17
CA ALA A 167 -3.71 22.49 1.44
C ALA A 167 -4.76 21.58 0.77
N HIS A 168 -6.04 21.74 1.12
CA HIS A 168 -7.14 20.89 0.66
C HIS A 168 -8.16 21.63 -0.18
N VAL A 169 -7.86 22.85 -0.64
CA VAL A 169 -8.77 23.61 -1.53
C VAL A 169 -9.08 22.83 -2.80
N ASP A 170 -8.07 22.34 -3.50
CA ASP A 170 -8.25 21.68 -4.79
C ASP A 170 -9.12 20.42 -4.69
N ILE A 171 -8.89 19.57 -3.69
CA ILE A 171 -9.71 18.38 -3.47
C ILE A 171 -11.13 18.73 -3.01
N THR A 172 -11.28 19.79 -2.20
CA THR A 172 -12.61 20.28 -1.79
C THR A 172 -13.41 20.73 -3.01
N GLU A 173 -12.80 21.47 -3.93
CA GLU A 173 -13.44 21.90 -5.19
C GLU A 173 -13.84 20.71 -6.07
N VAL A 174 -13.02 19.65 -6.15
CA VAL A 174 -13.39 18.40 -6.84
C VAL A 174 -14.66 17.80 -6.23
N CYS A 175 -14.73 17.72 -4.89
CA CYS A 175 -15.89 17.16 -4.20
C CYS A 175 -17.16 17.96 -4.47
N LEU A 176 -17.07 19.29 -4.41
CA LEU A 176 -18.20 20.18 -4.69
C LEU A 176 -18.71 19.98 -6.14
N ARG A 177 -17.81 19.84 -7.12
CA ARG A 177 -18.19 19.53 -8.52
C ARG A 177 -18.89 18.18 -8.67
N LEU A 178 -18.51 17.19 -7.86
CA LEU A 178 -19.16 15.87 -7.80
C LEU A 178 -20.49 15.87 -7.05
N GLY A 179 -20.98 17.04 -6.61
CA GLY A 179 -22.28 17.18 -5.94
C GLY A 179 -22.23 17.01 -4.42
N TRP A 180 -21.03 16.94 -3.83
CA TRP A 180 -20.89 17.06 -2.38
C TRP A 180 -21.41 18.43 -1.93
N LYS A 181 -22.16 18.45 -0.83
CA LYS A 181 -22.69 19.68 -0.26
C LYS A 181 -21.79 20.12 0.88
N GLU A 182 -21.61 21.42 1.05
CA GLU A 182 -20.85 22.00 2.15
C GLU A 182 -21.45 21.54 3.48
N TRP A 183 -20.70 20.71 4.21
CA TRP A 183 -20.97 20.36 5.60
C TRP A 183 -19.73 20.73 6.43
N HIS A 184 -19.92 21.05 7.70
CA HIS A 184 -18.83 21.46 8.61
C HIS A 184 -17.83 20.32 8.93
N ALA A 185 -17.98 19.13 8.33
CA ALA A 185 -17.08 17.98 8.46
C ALA A 185 -16.94 17.23 7.13
N VAL A 186 -15.72 16.85 6.76
CA VAL A 186 -15.40 16.22 5.46
C VAL A 186 -15.44 14.70 5.58
N PRO A 187 -16.03 13.97 4.61
CA PRO A 187 -15.78 12.55 4.45
C PRO A 187 -14.40 12.29 3.81
N ALA A 188 -13.80 11.13 4.07
CA ALA A 188 -12.70 10.63 3.26
C ALA A 188 -13.15 10.61 1.78
N VAL A 189 -12.43 11.29 0.90
CA VAL A 189 -12.76 11.26 -0.54
C VAL A 189 -11.92 10.16 -1.15
N VAL A 190 -12.53 8.98 -1.25
CA VAL A 190 -12.09 7.91 -2.14
C VAL A 190 -12.70 8.23 -3.50
N ASN A 191 -11.97 8.96 -4.34
CA ASN A 191 -12.32 9.05 -5.76
C ASN A 191 -11.39 8.13 -6.53
N MET A 192 -11.99 7.33 -7.40
CA MET A 192 -11.38 6.16 -7.98
C MET A 192 -11.46 6.30 -9.49
N ASP A 193 -10.32 6.52 -10.12
CA ASP A 193 -10.21 6.64 -11.58
C ASP A 193 -10.58 5.30 -12.22
N LEU A 194 -11.76 5.25 -12.81
CA LEU A 194 -12.09 4.31 -13.86
C LEU A 194 -12.44 5.12 -15.11
N ASP A 195 -11.47 5.84 -15.66
CA ASP A 195 -11.55 6.46 -17.00
C ASP A 195 -12.76 7.42 -17.27
N GLU A 196 -13.48 7.91 -16.26
CA GLU A 196 -14.63 8.82 -16.47
C GLU A 196 -14.61 10.03 -15.51
N LEU A 197 -13.82 11.05 -15.90
CA LEU A 197 -14.13 12.47 -15.75
C LEU A 197 -13.80 13.20 -17.05
#